data_AF-A0A7G8WCT8-F1
#
_entry.id   AF-A0A7G8WCT8-F1
#
_cell.length_a   1.000
_cell.length_b   1.000
_cell.length_c   1.000
_cell.angle_alpha   90.00
_cell.angle_beta   90.00
_cell.angle_gamma   90.00
#
_symmetry.space_group_name_H-M   'P 1'
#
loop_
_entity.id
_entity.type
_entity.pdbx_description
1 polymer ?
#
loop_
_entity_poly.entity_id
_entity_poly.type
_entity_poly.pdbx_seq_one_letter_code
_entity_poly.pdbx_strand_id
1 'polypeptide(L)'
;MKEQIERIRTKFNQLKQLDKNFETFGSEKHKYLFNSTKSEKELTEFEIRNKINLPIEYKEFLMKIGNGGAGPYYGLEPIENGLFADLDYKDKNDLNDLSEPFPHSEHWNLDFGEVTDENEDEYFQNKWANGLLRVSNFGCGVSMNLVVNGKEYGNLWVDDRCNDQGIYPNPYIENRERITFLDWYENWIDSELKEKTTGNTVYN
;
A
#
# COMPACT_ATOMS: atom_id res chain seq x y z
N MET A 1 5.61 4.48 17.59
CA MET A 1 6.30 4.78 16.31
C MET A 1 7.77 4.34 16.28
N LYS A 2 8.73 5.02 16.93
CA LYS A 2 10.17 4.64 16.84
C LYS A 2 10.44 3.17 17.20
N GLU A 3 9.83 2.70 18.29
CA GLU A 3 9.91 1.29 18.72
C GLU A 3 9.30 0.33 17.70
N GLN A 4 8.23 0.73 17.00
CA GLN A 4 7.59 -0.09 15.96
C GLN A 4 8.47 -0.19 14.72
N ILE A 5 9.11 0.89 14.29
CA ILE A 5 10.07 0.86 13.16
C ILE A 5 11.23 -0.09 13.46
N GLU A 6 11.80 -0.03 14.67
CA GLU A 6 12.88 -0.95 15.05
C GLU A 6 12.39 -2.40 15.14
N ARG A 7 11.18 -2.62 15.68
CA ARG A 7 10.56 -3.95 15.70
C ARG A 7 10.34 -4.51 14.30
N ILE A 8 9.85 -3.69 13.36
CA ILE A 8 9.71 -4.03 11.94
C ILE A 8 11.06 -4.42 11.35
N ARG A 9 12.12 -3.64 11.60
CA ARG A 9 13.48 -3.96 11.12
C ARG A 9 13.97 -5.31 11.64
N THR A 10 13.79 -5.57 12.94
CA THR A 10 14.19 -6.84 13.55
C THR A 10 13.43 -8.01 12.94
N LYS A 11 12.08 -7.93 12.90
CA LYS A 11 11.22 -8.97 12.34
C LYS A 11 11.50 -9.20 10.85
N PHE A 12 11.69 -8.15 10.07
CA PHE A 12 12.01 -8.24 8.65
C PHE A 12 13.34 -8.94 8.40
N ASN A 13 14.37 -8.62 9.18
CA ASN A 13 15.66 -9.31 9.09
C ASN A 13 15.56 -10.79 9.44
N GLN A 14 14.73 -11.14 10.42
CA GLN A 14 14.44 -12.54 10.75
C GLN A 14 13.73 -13.24 9.58
N LEU A 15 12.70 -12.62 8.98
CA LEU A 15 11.97 -13.18 7.85
C LEU A 15 12.92 -13.44 6.67
N LYS A 16 13.74 -12.45 6.31
CA LYS A 16 14.77 -12.56 5.27
C LYS A 16 15.76 -13.70 5.51
N GLN A 17 16.09 -14.01 6.76
CA GLN A 17 16.99 -15.11 7.11
C GLN A 17 16.32 -16.48 7.02
N LEU A 18 15.01 -16.55 7.28
CA LEU A 18 14.23 -17.79 7.20
C LEU A 18 13.86 -18.13 5.76
N ASP A 19 13.48 -17.13 4.96
CA ASP A 19 13.00 -17.32 3.59
C ASP A 19 14.11 -17.19 2.54
N LYS A 20 15.16 -18.01 2.67
CA LYS A 20 16.34 -17.97 1.77
C LYS A 20 16.02 -18.39 0.33
N ASN A 21 14.94 -19.14 0.13
CA ASN A 21 14.51 -19.65 -1.16
C ASN A 21 13.47 -18.76 -1.85
N PHE A 22 13.09 -17.64 -1.23
CA PHE A 22 12.06 -16.72 -1.75
C PHE A 22 10.70 -17.42 -1.98
N GLU A 23 10.24 -18.18 -0.99
CA GLU A 23 8.97 -18.90 -1.05
C GLU A 23 7.79 -18.07 -0.50
N THR A 24 8.06 -17.00 0.26
CA THR A 24 7.02 -16.02 0.58
C THR A 24 6.54 -15.36 -0.70
N PHE A 25 5.23 -15.20 -0.86
CA PHE A 25 4.65 -14.67 -2.10
C PHE A 25 5.23 -13.30 -2.46
N GLY A 26 5.74 -13.17 -3.70
CA GLY A 26 6.34 -11.95 -4.25
C GLY A 26 7.78 -11.67 -3.80
N SER A 27 8.30 -12.45 -2.86
CA SER A 27 9.70 -12.33 -2.40
C SER A 27 10.73 -12.64 -3.49
N GLU A 28 10.36 -13.39 -4.52
CA GLU A 28 11.19 -13.65 -5.69
C GLU A 28 11.42 -12.40 -6.53
N LYS A 29 10.47 -11.45 -6.52
CA LYS A 29 10.58 -10.16 -7.21
C LYS A 29 11.43 -9.19 -6.42
N HIS A 30 11.06 -8.90 -5.17
CA HIS A 30 11.71 -7.86 -4.38
C HIS A 30 12.96 -8.34 -3.62
N LYS A 31 13.16 -9.65 -3.46
CA LYS A 31 14.35 -10.30 -2.87
C LYS A 31 14.75 -9.77 -1.49
N TYR A 32 13.75 -9.34 -0.70
CA TYR A 32 13.95 -8.64 0.57
C TYR A 32 14.95 -7.46 0.49
N LEU A 33 14.92 -6.72 -0.63
CA LEU A 33 15.70 -5.51 -0.84
C LEU A 33 14.78 -4.28 -0.78
N PHE A 34 15.14 -3.34 0.07
CA PHE A 34 14.53 -2.01 0.06
C PHE A 34 15.23 -1.12 -0.95
N ASN A 35 14.47 -0.19 -1.52
CA ASN A 35 15.05 0.94 -2.24
C ASN A 35 15.67 1.94 -1.24
N SER A 36 16.47 2.87 -1.76
CA SER A 36 17.08 3.94 -0.95
C SER A 36 16.05 4.72 -0.16
N THR A 37 16.38 5.06 1.09
CA THR A 37 15.57 5.92 1.95
C THR A 37 15.47 7.34 1.39
N LYS A 38 14.40 8.05 1.74
CA LYS A 38 14.24 9.47 1.46
C LYS A 38 14.82 10.34 2.56
N SER A 39 15.38 11.47 2.16
CA SER A 39 15.72 12.56 3.08
C SER A 39 14.48 13.38 3.45
N GLU A 40 14.54 14.06 4.60
CA GLU A 40 13.48 14.99 5.03
C GLU A 40 13.22 16.10 4.00
N LYS A 41 14.27 16.55 3.31
CA LYS A 41 14.15 17.53 2.23
C LYS A 41 13.34 16.99 1.05
N GLU A 42 13.64 15.78 0.58
CA GLU A 42 12.89 15.16 -0.52
C GLU A 42 11.41 14.96 -0.16
N LEU A 43 11.11 14.54 1.08
CA LEU A 43 9.73 14.37 1.54
C LEU A 43 9.00 15.71 1.64
N THR A 44 9.66 16.74 2.17
CA THR A 44 9.10 18.11 2.20
C THR A 44 8.82 18.62 0.79
N GLU A 45 9.72 18.40 -0.16
CA GLU A 45 9.51 18.78 -1.56
C GLU A 45 8.35 18.01 -2.20
N PHE A 46 8.19 16.73 -1.86
CA PHE A 46 7.05 15.92 -2.30
C PHE A 46 5.72 16.44 -1.72
N GLU A 47 5.68 16.73 -0.42
CA GLU A 47 4.51 17.30 0.27
C GLU A 47 4.09 18.64 -0.35
N ILE A 48 5.06 19.56 -0.56
CA ILE A 48 4.80 20.87 -1.18
C ILE A 48 4.27 20.73 -2.62
N ARG A 49 4.91 19.89 -3.44
CA ARG A 49 4.52 19.69 -4.84
C ARG A 49 3.09 19.19 -4.96
N ASN A 50 2.71 18.26 -4.07
CA ASN A 50 1.41 17.60 -4.10
C ASN A 50 0.38 18.25 -3.17
N LYS A 51 0.73 19.34 -2.47
CA LYS A 51 -0.12 20.09 -1.52
C LYS A 51 -0.75 19.21 -0.44
N ILE A 52 0.01 18.25 0.08
CA ILE A 52 -0.42 17.35 1.15
C ILE A 52 0.55 17.40 2.32
N ASN A 53 0.15 16.80 3.43
CA ASN A 53 1.06 16.34 4.46
C ASN A 53 1.02 14.82 4.46
N LEU A 54 2.17 14.17 4.48
CA LEU A 54 2.24 12.72 4.60
C LEU A 54 2.02 12.31 6.07
N PRO A 55 1.29 11.21 6.33
CA PRO A 55 1.21 10.61 7.65
C PRO A 55 2.60 10.39 8.25
N ILE A 56 2.79 10.83 9.50
CA ILE A 56 4.11 10.83 10.15
C ILE A 56 4.77 9.45 10.18
N GLU A 57 3.95 8.40 10.37
CA GLU A 57 4.39 7.01 10.38
C GLU A 57 4.97 6.57 9.03
N TYR A 58 4.35 6.99 7.93
CA TYR A 58 4.83 6.70 6.59
C TYR A 58 6.10 7.48 6.25
N LYS A 59 6.20 8.76 6.68
CA LYS A 59 7.44 9.53 6.54
C LYS A 59 8.62 8.85 7.24
N GLU A 60 8.42 8.40 8.48
CA GLU A 60 9.47 7.67 9.21
C GLU A 60 9.84 6.37 8.51
N PHE A 61 8.88 5.63 7.95
CA PHE A 61 9.19 4.44 7.14
C PHE A 61 10.08 4.79 5.95
N LEU A 62 9.74 5.82 5.18
CA LEU A 62 10.53 6.22 4.01
C LEU A 62 11.94 6.70 4.37
N MET A 63 12.09 7.35 5.53
CA MET A 63 13.38 7.85 6.01
C MET A 63 14.26 6.79 6.66
N LYS A 64 13.66 5.76 7.26
CA LYS A 64 14.39 4.76 8.06
C LYS A 64 14.49 3.40 7.39
N ILE A 65 13.51 3.00 6.60
CA ILE A 65 13.44 1.66 6.00
C ILE A 65 13.74 1.73 4.51
N GLY A 66 12.92 2.44 3.73
CA GLY A 66 13.18 2.60 2.29
C GLY A 66 12.00 3.18 1.50
N ASN A 67 12.29 3.69 0.30
CA ASN A 67 11.30 4.21 -0.64
C ASN A 67 10.79 3.13 -1.60
N GLY A 68 10.01 2.19 -1.07
CA GLY A 68 9.56 1.03 -1.83
C GLY A 68 10.53 -0.15 -1.78
N GLY A 69 10.26 -1.16 -2.60
CA GLY A 69 11.02 -2.41 -2.65
C GLY A 69 10.32 -3.51 -1.84
N ALA A 70 11.03 -4.14 -0.91
CA ALA A 70 10.49 -5.26 -0.16
C ALA A 70 9.23 -4.91 0.64
N GLY A 71 8.24 -5.79 0.58
CA GLY A 71 6.97 -5.62 1.24
C GLY A 71 5.94 -6.67 0.84
N PRO A 72 4.70 -6.51 1.30
CA PRO A 72 3.60 -7.42 0.97
C PRO A 72 3.40 -7.55 -0.54
N TYR A 73 2.90 -8.71 -0.99
CA TYR A 73 2.63 -9.01 -2.39
C TYR A 73 3.86 -8.77 -3.26
N TYR A 74 3.75 -8.02 -4.35
CA TYR A 74 4.88 -7.74 -5.24
C TYR A 74 5.83 -6.66 -4.72
N GLY A 75 5.62 -6.18 -3.50
CA GLY A 75 6.43 -5.17 -2.85
C GLY A 75 5.76 -3.80 -2.77
N LEU A 76 6.50 -2.86 -2.22
CA LEU A 76 6.10 -1.47 -2.06
C LEU A 76 6.55 -0.64 -3.26
N GLU A 77 5.68 0.27 -3.69
CA GLU A 77 5.99 1.25 -4.72
C GLU A 77 6.87 2.38 -4.14
N PRO A 78 7.84 2.91 -4.92
CA PRO A 78 8.40 4.23 -4.66
C PRO A 78 7.28 5.27 -4.53
N ILE A 79 7.42 6.22 -3.60
CA ILE A 79 6.40 7.24 -3.35
C ILE A 79 6.01 8.03 -4.62
N GLU A 80 6.96 8.22 -5.54
CA GLU A 80 6.73 8.88 -6.83
C GLU A 80 5.79 8.08 -7.74
N ASN A 81 5.79 6.75 -7.64
CA ASN A 81 4.89 5.91 -8.41
C ASN A 81 3.48 5.87 -7.83
N GLY A 82 3.31 6.22 -6.55
CA GLY A 82 2.01 6.23 -5.89
C GLY A 82 1.02 7.27 -6.44
N LEU A 83 1.49 8.14 -7.34
CA LEU A 83 0.70 9.15 -8.04
C LEU A 83 -0.04 8.59 -9.25
N PHE A 84 0.42 7.49 -9.86
CA PHE A 84 -0.22 6.95 -11.05
C PHE A 84 -1.59 6.37 -10.74
N ALA A 85 -2.56 6.58 -11.64
CA ALA A 85 -3.89 5.97 -11.56
C ALA A 85 -3.81 4.44 -11.61
N ASP A 86 -2.87 3.90 -12.38
CA ASP A 86 -2.60 2.48 -12.54
C ASP A 86 -1.11 2.17 -12.26
N LEU A 87 -0.84 1.14 -11.45
CA LEU A 87 0.52 0.72 -11.09
C LEU A 87 1.13 -0.28 -12.08
N ASP A 88 0.31 -1.00 -12.84
CA ASP A 88 0.71 -1.89 -13.92
C ASP A 88 1.03 -1.08 -15.21
N TYR A 89 0.23 -0.04 -15.49
CA TYR A 89 0.36 0.83 -16.67
C TYR A 89 0.50 2.31 -16.29
N LYS A 90 1.74 2.71 -15.98
CA LYS A 90 2.07 4.08 -15.51
C LYS A 90 2.03 5.13 -16.63
N ASP A 91 0.87 5.72 -16.88
CA ASP A 91 0.71 6.86 -17.79
C ASP A 91 0.92 8.20 -17.04
N LYS A 92 1.83 9.04 -17.54
CA LYS A 92 2.12 10.36 -16.96
C LYS A 92 0.99 11.36 -17.10
N ASN A 93 0.04 11.11 -18.00
CA ASN A 93 -1.15 11.92 -18.17
C ASN A 93 -2.29 11.48 -17.25
N ASP A 94 -2.14 10.35 -16.57
CA ASP A 94 -3.18 9.76 -15.71
C ASP A 94 -2.67 9.58 -14.27
N LEU A 95 -2.85 10.64 -13.49
CA LEU A 95 -2.40 10.73 -12.10
C LEU A 95 -3.58 10.98 -11.17
N ASN A 96 -3.54 10.38 -9.99
CA ASN A 96 -4.39 10.73 -8.86
C ASN A 96 -4.04 12.14 -8.35
N ASP A 97 -5.08 12.94 -8.07
CA ASP A 97 -4.89 14.21 -7.38
C ASP A 97 -4.87 13.99 -5.87
N LEU A 98 -3.67 14.05 -5.27
CA LEU A 98 -3.50 13.93 -3.82
C LEU A 98 -4.01 15.17 -3.07
N SER A 99 -4.12 16.32 -3.75
CA SER A 99 -4.50 17.59 -3.12
C SER A 99 -5.99 17.74 -2.89
N GLU A 100 -6.80 16.93 -3.56
CA GLU A 100 -8.23 16.82 -3.32
C GLU A 100 -8.52 15.79 -2.21
N PRO A 101 -9.55 16.01 -1.38
CA PRO A 101 -9.87 15.11 -0.28
C PRO A 101 -10.44 13.78 -0.80
N PHE A 102 -10.02 12.67 -0.18
CA PHE A 102 -10.63 11.36 -0.42
C PHE A 102 -12.12 11.39 -0.08
N PRO A 103 -13.01 11.00 -1.02
CA PRO A 103 -14.45 11.25 -0.88
C PRO A 103 -15.18 10.22 0.00
N HIS A 104 -14.55 9.09 0.31
CA HIS A 104 -15.22 7.97 0.98
C HIS A 104 -14.87 7.89 2.47
N SER A 105 -15.82 7.41 3.26
CA SER A 105 -15.64 7.06 4.67
C SER A 105 -16.22 5.69 5.00
N GLU A 106 -16.85 5.03 4.02
CA GLU A 106 -17.31 3.64 4.07
C GLU A 106 -17.01 3.00 2.71
N HIS A 107 -17.20 1.68 2.59
CA HIS A 107 -17.12 0.99 1.31
C HIS A 107 -17.96 1.72 0.25
N TRP A 108 -17.32 2.02 -0.87
CA TRP A 108 -17.95 2.66 -2.01
C TRP A 108 -17.87 1.74 -3.23
N ASN A 109 -19.00 1.62 -3.93
CA ASN A 109 -19.08 1.04 -5.25
C ASN A 109 -20.18 1.79 -6.03
N LEU A 110 -20.09 1.86 -7.37
CA LEU A 110 -21.15 2.49 -8.15
C LEU A 110 -22.38 1.57 -8.19
N ASP A 111 -23.54 2.15 -7.90
CA ASP A 111 -24.82 1.45 -7.77
C ASP A 111 -25.48 1.23 -9.15
N PHE A 112 -24.71 0.74 -10.12
CA PHE A 112 -25.18 0.51 -11.51
C PHE A 112 -25.61 -0.94 -11.79
N GLY A 113 -25.41 -1.87 -10.85
CA GLY A 113 -25.46 -3.31 -11.15
C GLY A 113 -24.10 -3.78 -11.68
N GLU A 114 -24.04 -4.46 -12.82
CA GLU A 114 -22.78 -4.82 -13.49
C GLU A 114 -22.15 -3.58 -14.15
N VAL A 115 -20.82 -3.50 -14.12
CA VAL A 115 -20.08 -2.50 -14.91
C VAL A 115 -20.26 -2.87 -16.39
N THR A 116 -20.65 -1.89 -17.20
CA THR A 116 -20.91 -2.04 -18.64
C THR A 116 -20.09 -1.02 -19.41
N ASP A 117 -19.89 -1.23 -20.71
CA ASP A 117 -19.21 -0.28 -21.60
C ASP A 117 -19.77 1.17 -21.50
N GLU A 118 -21.04 1.33 -21.08
CA GLU A 118 -21.70 2.63 -20.95
C GLU A 118 -21.32 3.40 -19.67
N ASN A 119 -20.87 2.71 -18.62
CA ASN A 119 -20.56 3.29 -17.31
C ASN A 119 -19.12 3.08 -16.84
N GLU A 120 -18.34 2.27 -17.55
CA GLU A 120 -16.93 1.96 -17.27
C GLU A 120 -16.09 3.24 -17.14
N ASP A 121 -16.25 4.17 -18.09
CA ASP A 121 -15.54 5.45 -18.10
C ASP A 121 -15.78 6.24 -16.80
N GLU A 122 -16.99 6.23 -16.26
CA GLU A 122 -17.35 6.95 -15.02
C GLU A 122 -16.84 6.21 -13.76
N TYR A 123 -16.83 4.88 -13.79
CA TYR A 123 -16.37 4.03 -12.68
C TYR A 123 -14.88 4.18 -12.40
N PHE A 124 -14.08 4.28 -13.47
CA PHE A 124 -12.63 4.42 -13.35
C PHE A 124 -12.14 5.85 -13.18
N GLN A 125 -13.03 6.87 -13.18
CA GLN A 125 -12.62 8.27 -12.97
C GLN A 125 -11.80 8.46 -11.67
N ASN A 126 -10.70 9.20 -11.78
CA ASN A 126 -9.78 9.47 -10.65
C ASN A 126 -10.44 10.22 -9.50
N LYS A 127 -11.56 10.93 -9.73
CA LYS A 127 -12.28 11.66 -8.67
C LYS A 127 -12.69 10.76 -7.49
N TRP A 128 -12.90 9.47 -7.73
CA TRP A 128 -13.22 8.47 -6.70
C TRP A 128 -11.99 8.04 -5.88
N ALA A 129 -10.79 8.21 -6.44
CA ALA A 129 -9.51 7.86 -5.83
C ALA A 129 -8.68 9.10 -5.42
N ASN A 130 -9.25 10.30 -5.47
CA ASN A 130 -8.57 11.52 -5.00
C ASN A 130 -8.08 11.37 -3.56
N GLY A 131 -6.94 11.98 -3.23
CA GLY A 131 -6.36 11.86 -1.90
C GLY A 131 -5.78 10.49 -1.54
N LEU A 132 -5.83 9.49 -2.46
CA LEU A 132 -5.15 8.20 -2.32
C LEU A 132 -3.76 8.22 -2.94
N LEU A 133 -2.77 7.86 -2.12
CA LEU A 133 -1.41 7.56 -2.55
C LEU A 133 -1.24 6.03 -2.66
N ARG A 134 -0.98 5.50 -3.86
CA ARG A 134 -0.82 4.04 -4.02
C ARG A 134 0.51 3.56 -3.44
N VAL A 135 0.46 2.59 -2.53
CA VAL A 135 1.66 2.09 -1.80
C VAL A 135 2.10 0.70 -2.23
N SER A 136 1.20 -0.13 -2.75
CA SER A 136 1.53 -1.49 -3.20
C SER A 136 0.52 -1.98 -4.23
N ASN A 137 1.02 -2.81 -5.16
CA ASN A 137 0.23 -3.50 -6.17
C ASN A 137 0.06 -4.97 -5.75
N PHE A 138 -1.19 -5.41 -5.60
CA PHE A 138 -1.55 -6.78 -5.19
C PHE A 138 -1.59 -7.73 -6.40
N GLY A 139 -1.49 -7.20 -7.62
CA GLY A 139 -1.71 -7.90 -8.87
C GLY A 139 -3.12 -7.67 -9.42
N CYS A 140 -3.29 -7.93 -10.72
CA CYS A 140 -4.56 -7.83 -11.42
C CYS A 140 -5.24 -6.44 -11.31
N GLY A 141 -4.46 -5.35 -11.22
CA GLY A 141 -5.01 -4.00 -11.07
C GLY A 141 -5.45 -3.61 -9.65
N VAL A 142 -5.35 -4.51 -8.66
CA VAL A 142 -5.73 -4.21 -7.27
C VAL A 142 -4.58 -3.48 -6.58
N SER A 143 -4.89 -2.38 -5.90
CA SER A 143 -3.88 -1.59 -5.17
C SER A 143 -4.25 -1.37 -3.72
N MET A 144 -3.23 -1.37 -2.87
CA MET A 144 -3.32 -0.86 -1.49
C MET A 144 -2.84 0.57 -1.46
N ASN A 145 -3.63 1.43 -0.81
CA ASN A 145 -3.50 2.88 -0.93
C ASN A 145 -3.53 3.53 0.45
N LEU A 146 -2.69 4.54 0.65
CA LEU A 146 -2.68 5.38 1.84
C LEU A 146 -3.48 6.64 1.58
N VAL A 147 -4.48 6.91 2.43
CA VAL A 147 -5.21 8.18 2.38
C VAL A 147 -4.31 9.28 2.94
N VAL A 148 -3.94 10.23 2.08
CA VAL A 148 -3.08 11.39 2.42
C VAL A 148 -3.84 12.71 2.48
N ASN A 149 -5.14 12.70 2.14
CA ASN A 149 -6.03 13.84 2.25
C ASN A 149 -7.48 13.37 2.38
N GLY A 150 -8.30 14.03 3.21
CA GLY A 150 -9.69 13.66 3.48
C GLY A 150 -9.92 13.11 4.89
N LYS A 151 -11.15 12.63 5.16
CA LYS A 151 -11.58 12.19 6.50
C LYS A 151 -10.86 10.94 7.00
N GLU A 152 -10.40 10.11 6.08
CA GLU A 152 -9.74 8.83 6.35
C GLU A 152 -8.20 8.94 6.42
N TYR A 153 -7.69 10.17 6.54
CA TYR A 153 -6.25 10.47 6.58
C TYR A 153 -5.46 9.52 7.49
N GLY A 154 -4.43 8.89 6.93
CA GLY A 154 -3.55 7.95 7.63
C GLY A 154 -4.00 6.49 7.60
N ASN A 155 -5.22 6.21 7.13
CA ASN A 155 -5.73 4.85 6.97
C ASN A 155 -5.42 4.28 5.59
N LEU A 156 -5.30 2.96 5.52
CA LEU A 156 -5.17 2.22 4.28
C LEU A 156 -6.51 1.76 3.71
N TRP A 157 -6.64 1.88 2.39
CA TRP A 157 -7.80 1.53 1.59
C TRP A 157 -7.38 0.71 0.38
N VAL A 158 -8.25 -0.22 -0.03
CA VAL A 158 -8.08 -1.02 -1.23
C VAL A 158 -8.88 -0.38 -2.35
N ASP A 159 -8.25 -0.24 -3.51
CA ASP A 159 -8.93 0.04 -4.78
C ASP A 159 -8.96 -1.26 -5.57
N ASP A 160 -10.16 -1.85 -5.66
CA ASP A 160 -10.47 -3.12 -6.30
C ASP A 160 -11.61 -2.92 -7.33
N ARG A 161 -11.59 -1.75 -7.98
CA ARG A 161 -12.51 -1.45 -9.08
C ARG A 161 -12.29 -2.38 -10.28
N CYS A 162 -11.09 -2.91 -10.47
CA CYS A 162 -10.81 -3.86 -11.55
C CYS A 162 -11.59 -5.19 -11.43
N ASN A 163 -12.10 -5.54 -10.24
CA ASN A 163 -12.97 -6.71 -10.02
C ASN A 163 -14.40 -6.30 -9.62
N ASP A 164 -14.82 -5.09 -9.98
CA ASP A 164 -16.14 -4.52 -9.67
C ASP A 164 -16.46 -4.49 -8.16
N GLN A 165 -15.44 -4.49 -7.28
CA GLN A 165 -15.62 -4.44 -5.83
C GLN A 165 -15.55 -3.03 -5.27
N GLY A 166 -15.18 -2.03 -6.08
CA GLY A 166 -15.11 -0.64 -5.67
C GLY A 166 -13.90 -0.32 -4.80
N ILE A 167 -14.07 0.60 -3.86
CA ILE A 167 -13.02 1.13 -2.99
C ILE A 167 -13.44 0.98 -1.53
N TYR A 168 -12.67 0.26 -0.71
CA TYR A 168 -13.06 -0.10 0.66
C TYR A 168 -11.90 -0.04 1.66
N PRO A 169 -12.18 0.14 2.98
CA PRO A 169 -11.16 0.05 4.01
C PRO A 169 -10.59 -1.37 4.07
N ASN A 170 -9.29 -1.51 4.31
CA ASN A 170 -8.59 -2.80 4.29
C ASN A 170 -9.28 -3.89 5.18
N PRO A 171 -9.80 -5.00 4.60
CA PRO A 171 -10.52 -6.03 5.33
C PRO A 171 -9.61 -7.11 5.95
N TYR A 172 -8.31 -7.08 5.68
CA TYR A 172 -7.41 -8.22 5.91
C TYR A 172 -6.82 -8.29 7.33
N ILE A 173 -7.23 -7.41 8.25
CA ILE A 173 -6.90 -7.55 9.68
C ILE A 173 -8.18 -7.74 10.49
N GLU A 174 -8.30 -8.91 11.10
CA GLU A 174 -9.41 -9.24 11.98
C GLU A 174 -9.55 -8.20 13.11
N ASN A 175 -10.79 -7.76 13.35
CA ASN A 175 -11.17 -6.83 14.42
C ASN A 175 -10.59 -5.41 14.30
N ARG A 176 -10.20 -4.96 13.10
CA ARG A 176 -9.85 -3.56 12.84
C ARG A 176 -10.58 -3.01 11.63
N GLU A 177 -11.46 -2.03 11.86
CA GLU A 177 -12.15 -1.33 10.77
C GLU A 177 -11.21 -0.40 9.99
N ARG A 178 -10.12 0.07 10.62
CA ARG A 178 -9.13 0.98 10.05
C ARG A 178 -7.72 0.59 10.48
N ILE A 179 -6.77 0.79 9.57
CA ILE A 179 -5.39 0.37 9.76
C ILE A 179 -4.41 1.37 9.16
N THR A 180 -3.32 1.62 9.89
CA THR A 180 -2.24 2.47 9.40
C THR A 180 -1.28 1.69 8.52
N PHE A 181 -0.42 2.41 7.80
CA PHE A 181 0.61 1.80 6.98
C PHE A 181 1.55 0.85 7.78
N LEU A 182 2.01 1.26 8.96
CA LEU A 182 2.94 0.45 9.75
C LEU A 182 2.30 -0.80 10.32
N ASP A 183 1.04 -0.71 10.75
CA ASP A 183 0.31 -1.87 11.27
C ASP A 183 0.08 -2.92 10.18
N TRP A 184 -0.26 -2.48 8.97
CA TRP A 184 -0.40 -3.37 7.81
C TRP A 184 0.93 -4.03 7.44
N TYR A 185 2.00 -3.24 7.33
CA TYR A 185 3.32 -3.74 6.97
C TYR A 185 3.88 -4.71 8.01
N GLU A 186 3.69 -4.41 9.30
CA GLU A 186 4.11 -5.28 10.38
C GLU A 186 3.31 -6.59 10.43
N ASN A 187 1.99 -6.52 10.23
CA ASN A 187 1.14 -7.70 10.21
C ASN A 187 1.50 -8.68 9.10
N TRP A 188 1.91 -8.18 7.93
CA TRP A 188 2.46 -9.03 6.87
C TRP A 188 3.68 -9.80 7.36
N ILE A 189 4.66 -9.12 7.96
CA ILE A 189 5.85 -9.80 8.47
C ILE A 189 5.49 -10.83 9.54
N ASP A 190 4.57 -10.48 10.45
CA ASP A 190 4.12 -11.40 11.50
C ASP A 190 3.44 -12.65 10.93
N SER A 191 2.63 -12.49 9.88
CA SER A 191 1.96 -13.59 9.19
C SER A 191 2.98 -14.50 8.49
N GLU A 192 3.93 -13.93 7.75
CA GLU A 192 4.97 -14.71 7.07
C GLU A 192 5.91 -15.42 8.05
N LEU A 193 6.31 -14.75 9.13
CA LEU A 193 7.12 -15.36 10.19
C LEU A 193 6.39 -16.53 10.85
N LYS A 194 5.09 -16.39 11.09
CA LYS A 194 4.26 -17.47 11.64
C LYS A 194 4.28 -18.66 10.68
N GLU A 195 3.95 -18.47 9.41
CA GLU A 195 3.97 -19.55 8.41
C GLU A 195 5.32 -20.25 8.30
N LYS A 196 6.43 -19.50 8.32
CA LYS A 196 7.79 -20.06 8.26
C LYS A 196 8.22 -20.80 9.53
N THR A 197 7.66 -20.44 10.68
CA THR A 197 7.98 -21.11 11.95
C THR A 197 7.08 -22.31 12.21
N THR A 198 5.81 -22.28 11.79
CA THR A 198 4.88 -23.41 11.91
C THR A 198 5.07 -24.45 10.81
N GLY A 199 5.42 -24.02 9.60
CA GLY A 199 5.67 -24.88 8.42
C GLY A 199 6.86 -25.82 8.55
N ASN A 200 7.74 -25.62 9.53
CA ASN A 200 8.83 -26.56 9.85
C ASN A 200 8.39 -27.78 10.69
N THR A 201 7.09 -27.96 10.95
CA THR A 201 6.60 -29.04 11.85
C THR A 201 5.75 -30.12 11.17
N VAL A 202 5.52 -30.08 9.85
CA VAL A 202 4.70 -31.13 9.21
C VAL A 202 5.25 -31.51 7.85
N TYR A 203 6.29 -32.35 7.84
CA TYR A 203 6.45 -33.48 6.90
C TYR A 203 7.42 -34.49 7.53
N ASN A 204 6.87 -35.51 8.18
CA ASN A 204 7.48 -36.82 8.42
C ASN A 204 6.40 -37.87 8.15
#